data_AF-A0A453SU85-F1
#
_entry.id   AF-A0A453SU85-F1
#
_cell.length_a   1.000
_cell.length_b   1.000
_cell.length_c   1.000
_cell.angle_alpha   90.00
_cell.angle_beta   90.00
_cell.angle_gamma   90.00
#
_symmetry.space_group_name_H-M   'P 1'
#
loop_
_entity.id
_entity.type
_entity.pdbx_description
1 polymer ?
#
loop_
_entity_poly.entity_id
_entity_poly.type
_entity_poly.pdbx_seq_one_letter_code
_entity_poly.pdbx_strand_id
1 'polypeptide(L)'
;GDSGKSVRGGPVSWLSFLLLLVTGGGIIVYYDKEKKRHIEELKNSTNSVKPAQSVGTAAIGGPFTLLNHDGKTVTEKDFLGKWTLLYFGFTHCPDICPDELQKMAAAINKIKEKAKLEIVPVFISVDPERDTVEQVHDYVKESSIKIS
;
A
#
# COMPACT_ATOMS: atom_id res chain seq x y z
N GLY A 1 -59.75 19.73 44.22
CA GLY A 1 -59.13 18.93 43.14
C GLY A 1 -58.29 19.89 42.35
N ASP A 2 -56.97 19.84 42.50
CA ASP A 2 -56.07 18.93 41.78
C ASP A 2 -55.86 19.40 40.34
N SER A 3 -54.66 19.62 39.80
CA SER A 3 -53.33 19.93 40.34
C SER A 3 -52.63 20.62 39.16
N GLY A 4 -51.95 21.73 39.41
CA GLY A 4 -51.16 22.40 38.38
C GLY A 4 -50.00 21.53 37.91
N LYS A 5 -49.82 21.38 36.59
CA LYS A 5 -48.56 20.89 36.04
C LYS A 5 -47.70 22.08 35.64
N SER A 6 -46.79 22.42 36.55
CA SER A 6 -45.67 23.33 36.34
C SER A 6 -44.85 22.87 35.13
N VAL A 7 -44.76 23.73 34.11
CA VAL A 7 -43.77 23.55 33.03
C VAL A 7 -42.73 24.64 33.21
N ARG A 8 -41.68 24.34 33.99
CA ARG A 8 -40.47 25.16 34.06
C ARG A 8 -39.24 24.28 34.20
N GLY A 9 -38.39 24.24 33.16
CA GLY A 9 -37.02 23.74 33.26
C GLY A 9 -36.39 23.21 31.95
N GLY A 10 -35.39 23.95 31.42
CA GLY A 10 -34.29 23.44 30.59
C GLY A 10 -34.49 23.39 29.05
N PRO A 11 -33.45 23.67 28.23
CA PRO A 11 -33.57 23.84 26.77
C PRO A 11 -33.77 22.54 25.97
N VAL A 12 -33.89 21.37 26.60
CA VAL A 12 -34.21 20.11 25.93
C VAL A 12 -34.88 19.18 26.93
N SER A 13 -36.05 18.66 26.59
CA SER A 13 -36.78 17.71 27.43
C SER A 13 -36.02 16.38 27.51
N TRP A 14 -36.08 15.70 28.66
CA TRP A 14 -35.53 14.34 28.81
C TRP A 14 -36.05 13.37 27.73
N LEU A 15 -37.27 13.62 27.23
CA LEU A 15 -37.84 12.91 26.09
C LEU A 15 -37.00 13.06 24.81
N SER A 16 -36.46 14.25 24.55
CA SER A 16 -35.63 14.53 23.37
C SER A 16 -34.30 13.78 23.42
N PHE A 17 -33.71 13.65 24.61
CA PHE A 17 -32.49 12.84 24.81
C PHE A 17 -32.74 11.36 24.57
N LEU A 18 -33.85 10.81 25.08
CA LEU A 18 -34.22 9.41 24.82
C LEU A 18 -34.46 9.16 23.33
N LEU A 19 -35.11 10.09 22.63
CA LEU A 19 -35.36 9.96 21.20
C LEU A 19 -34.04 9.98 20.39
N LEU A 20 -33.08 10.83 20.77
CA LEU A 20 -31.77 10.88 20.12
C LEU A 20 -30.96 9.61 20.39
N LEU A 21 -30.97 9.09 21.62
CA LEU A 21 -30.28 7.84 21.94
C LEU A 21 -30.88 6.63 21.20
N VAL A 22 -32.20 6.57 21.08
CA VAL A 22 -32.88 5.50 20.35
C VAL A 22 -32.62 5.59 18.85
N THR A 23 -32.75 6.79 18.26
CA THR A 23 -32.49 6.98 16.83
C THR A 23 -31.01 6.79 16.50
N GLY A 24 -30.11 7.36 17.29
CA GLY A 24 -28.66 7.19 17.16
C GLY A 24 -28.23 5.73 17.32
N GLY A 25 -28.73 5.03 18.34
CA GLY A 25 -28.47 3.61 18.55
C GLY A 25 -28.99 2.74 17.39
N GLY A 26 -30.20 3.01 16.92
CA GLY A 26 -30.79 2.31 15.77
C GLY A 26 -29.98 2.52 14.48
N ILE A 27 -29.53 3.75 14.23
CA ILE A 27 -28.68 4.09 13.08
C ILE A 27 -27.33 3.39 13.17
N ILE A 28 -26.68 3.38 14.34
CA ILE A 28 -25.40 2.69 14.56
C ILE A 28 -25.55 1.19 14.30
N VAL A 29 -26.59 0.55 14.87
CA VAL A 29 -26.86 -0.88 14.66
C VAL A 29 -27.15 -1.19 13.19
N TYR A 30 -27.90 -0.32 12.51
CA TYR A 30 -28.19 -0.45 11.08
C TYR A 30 -26.90 -0.40 10.25
N TYR A 31 -26.06 0.63 10.44
CA TYR A 31 -24.79 0.76 9.71
C TYR A 31 -23.79 -0.35 10.05
N ASP A 32 -23.71 -0.78 11.30
CA ASP A 32 -22.85 -1.90 11.70
C ASP A 32 -23.30 -3.22 11.03
N LYS A 33 -24.60 -3.43 10.87
CA LYS A 33 -25.15 -4.60 10.18
C LYS A 33 -24.86 -4.57 8.69
N GLU A 34 -24.94 -3.40 8.05
CA GLU A 34 -24.62 -3.21 6.64
C GLU A 34 -23.11 -3.35 6.38
N LYS A 35 -22.28 -2.70 7.20
CA LYS A 35 -20.80 -2.76 7.10
C LYS A 35 -20.26 -4.18 7.33
N LYS A 36 -20.83 -4.95 8.26
CA LYS A 36 -20.41 -6.33 8.52
C LYS A 36 -20.56 -7.23 7.29
N ARG A 37 -21.64 -7.09 6.50
CA ARG A 37 -21.84 -7.89 5.28
C ARG A 37 -20.75 -7.68 4.25
N HIS A 38 -20.38 -6.43 3.98
CA HIS A 38 -19.30 -6.11 3.04
C HIS A 38 -17.93 -6.57 3.54
N ILE A 39 -17.66 -6.46 4.85
CA ILE A 39 -16.41 -6.95 5.44
C ILE A 39 -16.32 -8.47 5.37
N GLU A 40 -17.43 -9.18 5.55
CA GLU A 40 -17.47 -10.64 5.49
C GLU A 40 -17.29 -11.16 4.06
N GLU A 41 -17.85 -10.46 3.07
CA GLU A 41 -17.61 -10.73 1.64
C GLU A 41 -16.13 -10.51 1.24
N LEU A 42 -15.51 -9.42 1.73
CA LEU A 42 -14.08 -9.17 1.55
C LEU A 42 -13.22 -10.25 2.23
N LYS A 43 -13.59 -10.69 3.43
CA LYS A 43 -12.91 -11.78 4.15
C LYS A 43 -13.04 -13.12 3.44
N ASN A 44 -14.21 -13.43 2.90
CA ASN A 44 -14.41 -14.66 2.14
C ASN A 44 -13.62 -14.64 0.82
N SER A 45 -13.60 -13.49 0.14
CA SER A 45 -12.82 -13.29 -1.08
C SER A 45 -11.31 -13.41 -0.83
N THR A 46 -10.81 -12.82 0.25
CA THR A 46 -9.39 -12.95 0.65
C THR A 46 -9.00 -14.35 1.12
N ASN A 47 -9.90 -15.08 1.80
CA ASN A 47 -9.66 -16.49 2.14
C ASN A 47 -9.69 -17.41 0.91
N SER A 48 -10.41 -17.03 -0.16
CA SER A 48 -10.43 -17.77 -1.43
C SER A 48 -9.21 -17.49 -2.32
N VAL A 49 -8.45 -16.43 -2.04
CA VAL A 49 -7.07 -16.31 -2.50
C VAL A 49 -6.25 -17.31 -1.70
N LYS A 50 -6.16 -18.55 -2.20
CA LYS A 50 -5.12 -19.48 -1.76
C LYS A 50 -3.80 -18.68 -1.77
N PRO A 51 -2.99 -18.67 -0.69
CA PRO A 51 -1.65 -18.10 -0.78
C PRO A 51 -1.04 -18.75 -2.02
N ALA A 52 -0.63 -17.92 -2.99
CA ALA A 52 -0.21 -18.37 -4.30
C ALA A 52 0.65 -19.62 -4.08
N GLN A 53 0.13 -20.79 -4.48
CA GLN A 53 0.87 -22.02 -4.31
C GLN A 53 2.14 -21.81 -5.11
N SER A 54 3.25 -21.56 -4.41
CA SER A 54 4.57 -21.46 -5.01
C SER A 54 4.76 -22.75 -5.78
N VAL A 55 4.65 -22.66 -7.10
CA VAL A 55 4.79 -23.79 -8.01
C VAL A 55 6.28 -24.17 -7.95
N GLY A 56 6.63 -25.05 -7.02
CA GLY A 56 8.02 -25.34 -6.64
C GLY A 56 8.67 -24.27 -5.76
N THR A 57 9.86 -24.56 -5.23
CA THR A 57 10.77 -23.51 -4.76
C THR A 57 10.98 -22.60 -5.96
N ALA A 58 10.39 -21.41 -5.94
CA ALA A 58 10.68 -20.44 -6.96
C ALA A 58 12.20 -20.23 -6.90
N ALA A 59 12.89 -20.54 -8.01
CA ALA A 59 14.31 -20.23 -8.18
C ALA A 59 14.41 -18.70 -8.35
N ILE A 60 14.03 -17.97 -7.30
CA ILE A 60 14.13 -16.52 -7.25
C ILE A 60 15.57 -16.23 -6.86
N GLY A 61 16.30 -15.67 -7.82
CA GLY A 61 17.71 -15.38 -7.68
C GLY A 61 18.61 -16.37 -8.42
N GLY A 62 19.89 -16.02 -8.46
CA GLY A 62 20.91 -16.67 -9.28
C GLY A 62 21.93 -15.63 -9.71
N PRO A 63 23.09 -16.05 -10.22
CA PRO A 63 24.06 -15.13 -10.76
C PRO A 63 23.46 -14.37 -11.95
N PHE A 64 23.67 -13.06 -11.98
CA PHE A 64 23.23 -12.23 -13.10
C PHE A 64 24.35 -11.29 -13.51
N THR A 65 24.33 -10.89 -14.77
CA THR A 65 25.21 -9.87 -15.33
C THR A 65 24.34 -8.93 -16.12
N LEU A 66 24.15 -7.72 -15.60
CA LEU A 66 23.31 -6.69 -16.19
C LEU A 66 24.14 -5.42 -16.43
N LEU A 67 23.60 -4.50 -17.22
CA LEU A 67 24.11 -3.14 -17.33
C LEU A 67 23.22 -2.24 -16.46
N ASN A 68 23.84 -1.44 -15.60
CA ASN A 68 23.11 -0.41 -14.88
C ASN A 68 22.81 0.79 -15.79
N HIS A 69 22.06 1.75 -15.26
CA HIS A 69 21.69 2.99 -15.94
C HIS A 69 22.87 3.92 -16.29
N ASP A 70 24.07 3.67 -15.75
CA ASP A 70 25.31 4.37 -16.13
C ASP A 70 26.12 3.61 -17.21
N GLY A 71 25.59 2.50 -17.73
CA GLY A 71 26.28 1.64 -18.70
C GLY A 71 27.39 0.76 -18.08
N LYS A 72 27.46 0.67 -16.75
CA LYS A 72 28.42 -0.18 -16.04
C LYS A 72 27.85 -1.58 -15.85
N THR A 73 28.67 -2.60 -16.07
CA THR A 73 28.32 -3.99 -15.73
C THR A 73 28.19 -4.17 -14.22
N VAL A 74 27.05 -4.73 -13.80
CA VAL A 74 26.73 -5.09 -12.41
C VAL A 74 26.30 -6.54 -12.32
N THR A 75 26.56 -7.15 -11.16
CA THR A 75 26.28 -8.55 -10.88
C THR A 75 25.58 -8.72 -9.53
N GLU A 76 25.14 -9.94 -9.20
CA GLU A 76 24.54 -10.23 -7.90
C GLU A 76 25.47 -9.90 -6.73
N LYS A 77 26.78 -9.90 -6.97
CA LYS A 77 27.81 -9.64 -5.95
C LYS A 77 27.83 -8.18 -5.51
N ASP A 78 27.45 -7.26 -6.37
CA ASP A 78 27.43 -5.82 -6.07
C ASP A 78 26.36 -5.44 -5.03
N PHE A 79 25.38 -6.32 -4.84
CA PHE A 79 24.26 -6.15 -3.92
C PHE A 79 24.39 -6.97 -2.63
N LEU A 80 25.44 -7.78 -2.48
CA LEU A 80 25.67 -8.58 -1.28
C LEU A 80 25.94 -7.70 -0.05
N GLY A 81 25.40 -8.11 1.10
CA GLY A 81 25.57 -7.41 2.37
C GLY A 81 24.71 -6.17 2.55
N LYS A 82 23.87 -5.82 1.57
CA LYS A 82 22.89 -4.73 1.66
C LYS A 82 21.48 -5.29 1.53
N TRP A 83 20.54 -4.75 2.29
CA TRP A 83 19.13 -5.02 2.03
C TRP A 83 18.78 -4.43 0.67
N THR A 84 18.33 -5.27 -0.25
CA THR A 84 18.05 -4.85 -1.62
C THR A 84 16.59 -5.16 -1.94
N LEU A 85 15.88 -4.16 -2.46
CA LEU A 85 14.51 -4.30 -2.90
C LEU A 85 14.49 -4.24 -4.43
N LEU A 86 14.29 -5.41 -5.05
CA LEU A 86 14.20 -5.56 -6.49
C LEU A 86 12.76 -5.29 -6.94
N TYR A 87 12.60 -4.42 -7.93
CA TYR A 87 11.35 -4.19 -8.63
C TYR A 87 11.56 -4.46 -10.13
N PHE A 88 10.76 -5.37 -10.68
CA PHE A 88 10.79 -5.72 -12.10
C PHE A 88 9.67 -4.97 -12.84
N GLY A 89 10.01 -4.21 -13.87
CA GLY A 89 9.06 -3.38 -14.62
C GLY A 89 9.58 -3.00 -16.01
N PHE A 90 8.98 -2.01 -16.65
CA PHE A 90 9.43 -1.48 -17.94
C PHE A 90 9.09 0.02 -18.01
N THR A 91 9.86 0.80 -18.77
CA THR A 91 9.76 2.28 -18.73
C THR A 91 8.48 2.82 -19.35
N HIS A 92 7.90 2.10 -20.31
CA HIS A 92 6.71 2.51 -21.07
C HIS A 92 5.38 2.13 -20.39
N CYS A 93 5.37 1.82 -19.09
CA CYS A 93 4.12 1.48 -18.41
C CYS A 93 3.27 2.75 -18.21
N PRO A 94 2.07 2.82 -18.80
CA PRO A 94 1.36 4.09 -18.95
C PRO A 94 0.90 4.73 -17.63
N ASP A 95 0.72 3.97 -16.53
CA ASP A 95 0.17 4.54 -15.29
C ASP A 95 0.68 3.89 -13.98
N ILE A 96 0.91 2.58 -13.93
CA ILE A 96 1.11 1.86 -12.65
C ILE A 96 2.53 2.02 -12.09
N CYS A 97 3.54 1.99 -12.96
CA CYS A 97 4.93 1.96 -12.50
C CYS A 97 5.40 3.24 -11.78
N PRO A 98 5.02 4.47 -12.20
CA PRO A 98 5.37 5.68 -11.45
C PRO A 98 4.83 5.68 -10.01
N ASP A 99 3.57 5.28 -9.84
CA ASP A 99 2.91 5.19 -8.54
C ASP A 99 3.58 4.15 -7.62
N GLU A 100 3.95 2.98 -8.17
CA GLU A 100 4.61 1.93 -7.40
C GLU A 100 6.04 2.33 -6.99
N LEU A 101 6.79 3.02 -7.85
CA LEU A 101 8.11 3.55 -7.51
C LEU A 101 8.02 4.60 -6.40
N GLN A 102 7.04 5.51 -6.44
CA GLN A 102 6.82 6.48 -5.37
C GLN A 102 6.44 5.82 -4.03
N LYS A 103 5.58 4.79 -4.05
CA LYS A 103 5.25 4.01 -2.86
C LYS A 103 6.48 3.31 -2.30
N MET A 104 7.32 2.75 -3.16
CA MET A 104 8.59 2.14 -2.77
C MET A 104 9.52 3.17 -2.11
N ALA A 105 9.64 4.38 -2.66
CA ALA A 105 10.39 5.49 -2.07
C ALA A 105 9.94 5.76 -0.63
N ALA A 106 8.63 5.94 -0.47
CA ALA A 106 8.01 6.26 0.80
C ALA A 106 8.20 5.12 1.82
N ALA A 107 8.14 3.87 1.37
CA ALA A 107 8.39 2.70 2.21
C ALA A 107 9.84 2.65 2.69
N ILE A 108 10.81 2.82 1.79
CA ILE A 108 12.25 2.81 2.12
C ILE A 108 12.57 3.94 3.11
N ASN A 109 12.04 5.15 2.90
CA ASN A 109 12.23 6.27 3.82
C ASN A 109 11.66 5.98 5.21
N LYS A 110 10.44 5.43 5.29
CA LYS A 110 9.83 5.03 6.56
C LYS A 110 10.63 3.94 7.28
N ILE A 111 11.19 2.98 6.53
CA ILE A 111 12.03 1.92 7.10
C ILE A 111 13.34 2.51 7.63
N LYS A 112 13.96 3.44 6.88
CA LYS A 112 15.16 4.15 7.32
C LYS A 112 14.90 4.93 8.62
N GLU A 113 13.78 5.62 8.73
CA GLU A 113 13.42 6.36 9.94
C GLU A 113 13.12 5.46 11.15
N LYS A 114 12.36 4.38 10.95
CA LYS A 114 11.89 3.53 12.06
C LYS A 114 12.89 2.46 12.48
N ALA A 115 13.51 1.80 11.52
CA ALA A 115 14.37 0.64 11.75
C ALA A 115 15.86 0.95 11.57
N LYS A 116 16.22 2.15 11.07
CA LYS A 116 17.61 2.55 10.74
C LYS A 116 18.28 1.57 9.76
N LEU A 117 17.48 0.91 8.93
CA LEU A 117 17.94 0.02 7.87
C LEU A 117 18.07 0.80 6.57
N GLU A 118 19.21 0.66 5.90
CA GLU A 118 19.36 1.13 4.53
C GLU A 118 18.98 0.02 3.56
N ILE A 119 17.98 0.33 2.73
CA ILE A 119 17.51 -0.53 1.65
C ILE A 119 17.93 0.10 0.33
N VAL A 120 18.55 -0.68 -0.54
CA VAL A 120 18.91 -0.32 -1.91
C VAL A 120 17.75 -0.69 -2.83
N PRO A 121 17.02 0.29 -3.39
CA PRO A 121 16.05 0.03 -4.44
C PRO A 121 16.76 -0.25 -5.77
N VAL A 122 16.31 -1.28 -6.49
CA VAL A 122 16.84 -1.66 -7.81
C VAL A 122 15.66 -1.87 -8.74
N PHE A 123 15.68 -1.19 -9.88
CA PHE A 123 14.72 -1.36 -10.96
C PHE A 123 15.35 -2.23 -12.05
N ILE A 124 14.70 -3.35 -12.40
CA ILE A 124 15.14 -4.23 -13.46
C ILE A 124 14.10 -4.17 -14.58
N SER A 125 14.52 -3.71 -15.76
CA SER A 125 13.67 -3.75 -16.93
C SER A 125 13.43 -5.19 -17.38
N VAL A 126 12.18 -5.50 -17.75
CA VAL A 126 11.78 -6.76 -18.39
C VAL A 126 11.57 -6.62 -19.90
N ASP A 127 11.79 -5.43 -20.46
CA ASP A 127 11.62 -5.11 -21.89
C ASP A 127 12.92 -4.54 -22.51
N PRO A 128 13.98 -5.37 -22.65
CA PRO A 128 15.29 -4.91 -23.13
C PRO A 128 15.30 -4.49 -24.61
N GLU A 129 14.27 -4.84 -25.39
CA GLU A 129 14.16 -4.41 -26.78
C GLU A 129 13.78 -2.93 -26.91
N ARG A 130 13.08 -2.39 -25.89
CA ARG A 130 12.51 -1.04 -25.93
C ARG A 130 13.07 -0.11 -24.85
N ASP A 131 13.59 -0.67 -23.76
CA ASP A 131 14.19 0.08 -22.66
C ASP A 131 15.72 0.14 -22.83
N THR A 132 16.22 1.23 -23.43
CA THR A 132 17.67 1.49 -23.49
C THR A 132 18.19 2.01 -22.15
N VAL A 133 19.52 1.98 -21.98
CA VAL A 133 20.20 2.49 -20.77
C VAL A 133 19.81 3.96 -20.52
N GLU A 134 19.73 4.78 -21.56
CA GLU A 134 19.37 6.19 -21.48
C GLU A 134 17.91 6.38 -21.02
N GLN A 135 16.97 5.60 -21.57
CA GLN A 135 15.56 5.67 -21.17
C GLN A 135 15.36 5.23 -19.73
N VAL A 136 16.04 4.16 -19.31
CA VAL A 136 15.99 3.69 -17.93
C VAL A 136 16.61 4.73 -16.98
N HIS A 137 17.72 5.35 -17.37
CA HIS A 137 18.36 6.42 -16.60
C HIS A 137 17.40 7.61 -16.39
N ASP A 138 16.73 8.06 -17.45
CA ASP A 138 15.81 9.19 -17.36
C ASP A 138 14.58 8.85 -16.51
N TYR A 139 14.04 7.64 -16.68
CA TYR A 139 12.91 7.12 -15.90
C TYR A 139 13.23 7.01 -14.40
N VAL A 140 14.42 6.51 -14.07
CA VAL A 140 14.91 6.40 -12.70
C VAL A 140 15.19 7.77 -12.08
N LYS A 141 15.71 8.73 -12.84
CA LYS A 141 15.94 10.09 -12.36
C LYS A 141 14.64 10.77 -11.93
N GLU A 142 13.59 10.61 -12.72
CA GLU A 142 12.29 11.24 -12.46
C GLU A 142 11.61 10.68 -11.21
N SER A 143 11.81 9.38 -10.93
CA SER A 143 11.24 8.71 -9.75
C SER A 143 11.88 9.13 -8.40
N SER A 144 12.81 10.10 -8.39
CA SER A 144 13.33 10.80 -7.20
C SER A 144 14.00 9.92 -6.14
N ILE A 145 14.28 8.66 -6.50
CA ILE A 145 15.03 7.71 -5.68
C ILE A 145 16.34 7.44 -6.40
N LYS A 146 17.43 7.33 -5.64
CA LYS A 146 18.71 6.82 -6.14
C LYS A 146 18.59 5.31 -6.37
N ILE A 147 17.88 4.91 -7.43
CA ILE A 147 17.75 3.51 -7.82
C ILE A 147 19.04 3.14 -8.56
N SER A 148 19.70 2.08 -8.13
CA SER A 148 20.90 1.55 -8.80
C SER A 148 20.52 0.61 -9.93
#